data_AF-A0A7S4FY38-F1
#
_entry.id   AF-A0A7S4FY38-F1
#
_cell.length_a   1.000
_cell.length_b   1.000
_cell.length_c   1.000
_cell.angle_alpha   90.00
_cell.angle_beta   90.00
_cell.angle_gamma   90.00
#
_symmetry.space_group_name_H-M   'P 1'
#
loop_
_entity.id
_entity.type
_entity.pdbx_description
1 polymer ?
#
loop_
_entity_poly.entity_id
_entity_poly.type
_entity_poly.pdbx_seq_one_letter_code
_entity_poly.pdbx_strand_id
1 'polypeptide(L)'
;MARTKQTARKSCAGKAPRKQLACKTAKAFKGWMTSQQQKGPVADADAPNKTSYINYENTLRSFSFKAEAREHERDFAVRYATARTTDPFLGVPEQWLGVSFLSRYDGAGMQAIGRQPLNLVVCLDISGSMSDPFNDEDHVGGTKLDAAKRSLSAIASKLKAGDSLGVVVFSHTSHALLPLRSWTAAVHREMSKKIAPLRPGGGTLISQALETATTMFKNMENEASNRVMLVTDMETHGDQDLVLQQISQNARKQLWTSVLGVDVDLSVALVEKISRVHGARYLSAASATEFKKLMDEEFDYDVMPVAFDIRLDVVAGDVAFTKAFGSPELNDVFKAGESKTAVQLSCEFPNPVDGDGGIKGNMLLFRLAVGREAVAKTSPVKLRMEYQNAQGIAFTDVQTVTLSPKEQYSTAGIRKAIALVRLVDLQQEYVLDDAG
;
A
#
# COMPACT_ATOMS: atom_id res chain seq x y z
N MET A 1 63.17 -57.39 -1.12
CA MET A 1 62.37 -57.14 -2.35
C MET A 1 61.30 -58.25 -2.39
N ALA A 2 60.01 -58.05 -2.63
CA ALA A 2 59.28 -57.00 -3.31
C ALA A 2 57.87 -56.81 -2.69
N ARG A 3 57.31 -55.61 -2.92
CA ARG A 3 55.97 -55.12 -2.57
C ARG A 3 54.86 -55.84 -3.36
N THR A 4 53.67 -55.97 -2.75
CA THR A 4 52.40 -55.99 -3.49
C THR A 4 51.34 -55.16 -2.77
N LYS A 5 50.66 -54.30 -3.55
CA LYS A 5 49.75 -53.21 -3.14
C LYS A 5 48.44 -53.73 -2.51
N GLN A 6 48.03 -53.12 -1.39
CA GLN A 6 46.65 -53.13 -0.89
C GLN A 6 45.88 -51.94 -1.50
N THR A 7 44.70 -52.22 -2.07
CA THR A 7 43.72 -51.21 -2.49
C THR A 7 42.66 -51.05 -1.39
N ALA A 8 42.57 -49.84 -0.84
CA ALA A 8 41.62 -49.48 0.21
C ALA A 8 40.20 -49.32 -0.36
N ARG A 9 39.22 -50.01 0.26
CA ARG A 9 37.78 -49.77 0.06
C ARG A 9 37.41 -48.45 0.74
N LYS A 10 36.96 -47.46 -0.04
CA LYS A 10 36.36 -46.21 0.45
C LYS A 10 34.96 -46.47 1.01
N SER A 11 34.68 -45.91 2.19
CA SER A 11 33.36 -45.98 2.84
C SER A 11 32.33 -45.14 2.08
N CYS A 12 31.12 -45.68 1.93
CA CYS A 12 29.95 -44.91 1.50
C CYS A 12 29.43 -44.12 2.69
N ALA A 13 29.93 -42.90 2.85
CA ALA A 13 29.35 -41.89 3.74
C ALA A 13 27.91 -41.58 3.31
N GLY A 14 26.96 -41.85 4.21
CA GLY A 14 25.56 -41.48 4.04
C GLY A 14 25.42 -39.97 3.82
N LYS A 15 24.82 -39.58 2.70
CA LYS A 15 24.44 -38.18 2.46
C LYS A 15 23.29 -37.83 3.41
N ALA A 16 23.56 -36.94 4.36
CA ALA A 16 22.52 -36.24 5.09
C ALA A 16 21.54 -35.57 4.10
N PRO A 17 20.23 -35.58 4.36
CA PRO A 17 19.26 -34.96 3.46
C PRO A 17 19.51 -33.45 3.42
N ARG A 18 19.82 -32.93 2.23
CA ARG A 18 19.91 -31.49 1.96
C ARG A 18 18.57 -30.84 2.33
N LYS A 19 18.50 -30.16 3.47
CA LYS A 19 17.48 -29.14 3.77
C LYS A 19 17.72 -27.95 2.85
N GLN A 20 17.19 -28.00 1.62
CA GLN A 20 16.98 -26.81 0.80
C GLN A 20 15.55 -26.84 0.26
N LEU A 21 14.61 -26.50 1.13
CA LEU A 21 13.34 -25.90 0.74
C LEU A 21 13.39 -24.47 1.29
N ALA A 22 14.07 -23.59 0.56
CA ALA A 22 13.76 -22.17 0.68
C ALA A 22 12.32 -22.02 0.17
N CYS A 23 11.35 -21.95 1.08
CA CYS A 23 9.98 -21.65 0.71
C CYS A 23 9.95 -20.35 -0.11
N LYS A 24 9.00 -20.20 -1.04
CA LYS A 24 8.81 -18.96 -1.83
C LYS A 24 8.83 -17.70 -0.94
N THR A 25 8.32 -17.80 0.28
CA THR A 25 8.40 -16.76 1.33
C THR A 25 9.83 -16.37 1.72
N ALA A 26 10.76 -17.31 1.82
CA ALA A 26 12.17 -17.02 2.09
C ALA A 26 12.86 -16.36 0.88
N LYS A 27 12.46 -16.72 -0.36
CA LYS A 27 12.96 -16.05 -1.58
C LYS A 27 12.42 -14.62 -1.70
N ALA A 28 11.13 -14.41 -1.42
CA ALA A 28 10.50 -13.09 -1.38
C ALA A 28 11.12 -12.21 -0.29
N PHE A 29 11.32 -12.75 0.91
CA PHE A 29 11.98 -12.07 2.01
C PHE A 29 13.43 -11.71 1.68
N LYS A 30 14.20 -12.64 1.11
CA LYS A 30 15.57 -12.38 0.67
C LYS A 30 15.61 -11.29 -0.41
N GLY A 31 14.69 -11.34 -1.38
CA GLY A 31 14.55 -10.34 -2.43
C GLY A 31 14.25 -8.95 -1.88
N TRP A 32 13.30 -8.85 -0.94
CA TRP A 32 13.00 -7.61 -0.22
C TRP A 32 14.22 -7.11 0.56
N MET A 33 14.86 -7.94 1.37
CA MET A 33 16.08 -7.55 2.10
C MET A 33 17.20 -7.06 1.16
N THR A 34 17.40 -7.71 0.01
CA THR A 34 18.42 -7.27 -0.97
C THR A 34 18.04 -5.97 -1.67
N SER A 35 16.76 -5.74 -1.97
CA SER A 35 16.31 -4.47 -2.56
C SER A 35 16.46 -3.32 -1.57
N GLN A 36 16.38 -3.59 -0.27
CA GLN A 36 16.67 -2.60 0.79
C GLN A 36 18.19 -2.35 0.99
N GLN A 37 19.06 -3.24 0.51
CA GLN A 37 20.52 -3.21 0.75
C GLN A 37 21.36 -2.80 -0.47
N GLN A 38 20.78 -2.65 -1.66
CA GLN A 38 21.54 -2.23 -2.84
C GLN A 38 21.91 -0.75 -2.73
N LYS A 39 23.19 -0.48 -2.48
CA LYS A 39 23.79 0.83 -2.72
C LYS A 39 23.94 1.01 -4.23
N GLY A 40 23.47 2.13 -4.77
CA GLY A 40 23.86 2.60 -6.09
C GLY A 40 25.40 2.71 -6.18
N PRO A 41 25.99 2.60 -7.38
CA PRO A 41 27.43 2.74 -7.55
C PRO A 41 27.90 4.11 -7.06
N VAL A 42 28.99 4.11 -6.29
CA VAL A 42 29.59 5.27 -5.65
C VAL A 42 29.96 6.33 -6.70
N ALA A 43 29.16 7.39 -6.77
CA ALA A 43 29.54 8.67 -7.35
C ALA A 43 28.95 9.79 -6.48
N ASP A 44 29.84 10.64 -5.98
CA ASP A 44 29.66 11.80 -5.10
C ASP A 44 29.23 11.56 -3.64
N ALA A 45 30.04 12.14 -2.75
CA ALA A 45 29.84 12.20 -1.30
C ALA A 45 28.73 13.19 -0.87
N ASP A 46 28.10 13.88 -1.83
CA ASP A 46 27.03 14.87 -1.63
C ASP A 46 25.66 14.41 -2.19
N ALA A 47 25.53 13.17 -2.67
CA ALA A 47 24.22 12.64 -3.06
C ALA A 47 23.37 12.34 -1.80
N PRO A 48 22.11 12.82 -1.71
CA PRO A 48 21.25 12.49 -0.57
C PRO A 48 21.07 10.97 -0.48
N ASN A 49 21.35 10.41 0.69
CA ASN A 49 21.14 8.98 0.96
C ASN A 49 19.68 8.61 0.65
N LYS A 50 19.45 7.77 -0.38
CA LYS A 50 18.16 7.09 -0.59
C LYS A 50 17.88 6.27 0.66
N THR A 51 16.96 6.74 1.50
CA THR A 51 16.61 6.10 2.76
C THR A 51 15.32 5.33 2.52
N SER A 52 15.42 4.09 2.04
CA SER A 52 14.24 3.23 1.99
C SER A 52 13.78 2.96 3.42
N TYR A 53 12.70 3.61 3.84
CA TYR A 53 12.19 3.49 5.21
C TYR A 53 11.53 2.14 5.39
N ILE A 54 12.24 1.25 6.10
CA ILE A 54 11.64 0.03 6.64
C ILE A 54 10.70 0.46 7.78
N ASN A 55 9.42 0.55 7.47
CA ASN A 55 8.34 0.78 8.43
C ASN A 55 7.34 -0.39 8.39
N TYR A 56 6.40 -0.41 9.31
CA TYR A 56 5.45 -1.52 9.43
C TYR A 56 4.53 -1.61 8.23
N GLU A 57 4.11 -0.47 7.68
CA GLU A 57 3.14 -0.33 6.60
C GLU A 57 3.71 -0.91 5.30
N ASN A 58 4.88 -0.44 4.88
CA ASN A 58 5.57 -0.89 3.68
C ASN A 58 5.97 -2.37 3.82
N THR A 59 6.41 -2.78 5.02
CA THR A 59 6.77 -4.17 5.28
C THR A 59 5.55 -5.06 5.14
N LEU A 60 4.46 -4.81 5.87
CA LEU A 60 3.25 -5.66 5.80
C LEU A 60 2.62 -5.64 4.40
N ARG A 61 2.57 -4.49 3.72
CA ARG A 61 2.06 -4.36 2.34
C ARG A 61 2.88 -5.17 1.32
N SER A 62 4.16 -5.36 1.56
CA SER A 62 5.05 -6.12 0.66
C SER A 62 4.81 -7.64 0.71
N PHE A 63 4.07 -8.15 1.69
CA PHE A 63 3.82 -9.57 1.86
C PHE A 63 2.35 -9.94 1.68
N SER A 64 2.10 -11.13 1.14
CA SER A 64 0.76 -11.70 1.09
C SER A 64 0.42 -12.53 2.31
N PHE A 65 -0.84 -12.50 2.71
CA PHE A 65 -1.37 -13.32 3.80
C PHE A 65 -2.53 -14.15 3.29
N LYS A 66 -2.57 -15.42 3.72
CA LYS A 66 -3.70 -16.30 3.43
C LYS A 66 -4.81 -15.94 4.40
N ALA A 67 -5.93 -15.48 3.87
CA ALA A 67 -7.19 -15.53 4.57
C ALA A 67 -7.87 -16.86 4.24
N GLU A 68 -8.59 -17.44 5.20
CA GLU A 68 -9.41 -18.62 4.93
C GLU A 68 -10.50 -18.24 3.92
N ALA A 69 -10.34 -18.70 2.68
CA ALA A 69 -11.24 -18.41 1.59
C ALA A 69 -12.61 -19.02 1.87
N ARG A 70 -13.63 -18.17 1.93
CA ARG A 70 -14.95 -18.51 1.44
C ARG A 70 -15.17 -17.63 0.23
N GLU A 71 -15.77 -18.13 -0.84
CA GLU A 71 -16.22 -17.27 -1.93
C GLU A 71 -16.98 -16.09 -1.32
N HIS A 72 -16.45 -14.88 -1.52
CA HIS A 72 -17.05 -13.68 -0.98
C HIS A 72 -18.02 -13.16 -2.04
N GLU A 73 -19.32 -13.24 -1.76
CA GLU A 73 -20.34 -12.65 -2.62
C GLU A 73 -20.38 -11.12 -2.51
N ARG A 74 -19.77 -10.56 -1.46
CA ARG A 74 -19.82 -9.13 -1.11
C ARG A 74 -18.59 -8.37 -1.59
N ASP A 75 -18.79 -7.09 -1.87
CA ASP A 75 -17.73 -6.15 -2.26
C ASP A 75 -16.64 -6.01 -1.19
N PHE A 76 -17.00 -6.16 0.09
CA PHE A 76 -16.10 -6.11 1.23
C PHE A 76 -16.53 -7.05 2.35
N ALA A 77 -15.56 -7.71 2.97
CA ALA A 77 -15.73 -8.57 4.14
C ALA A 77 -14.50 -8.54 5.04
N VAL A 78 -14.70 -8.84 6.32
CA VAL A 78 -13.63 -8.92 7.32
C VAL A 78 -13.45 -10.33 7.86
N ARG A 79 -12.21 -10.70 8.12
CA ARG A 79 -11.82 -11.90 8.87
C ARG A 79 -10.87 -11.53 10.00
N TYR A 80 -10.97 -12.29 11.08
CA TYR A 80 -10.14 -12.08 12.24
C TYR A 80 -9.25 -13.30 12.50
N ALA A 81 -8.04 -13.02 12.94
CA ALA A 81 -7.11 -14.00 13.48
C ALA A 81 -6.68 -13.52 14.87
N THR A 82 -6.53 -14.44 15.82
CA THR A 82 -5.99 -14.14 17.15
C THR A 82 -4.66 -14.85 17.35
N ALA A 83 -3.78 -14.24 18.14
CA ALA A 83 -2.55 -14.88 18.57
C ALA A 83 -2.18 -14.43 19.98
N ARG A 84 -1.62 -15.35 20.75
CA ARG A 84 -0.92 -15.05 21.99
C ARG A 84 0.50 -15.58 21.85
N THR A 85 1.47 -14.73 22.14
CA THR A 85 2.90 -15.09 22.04
C THR A 85 3.68 -14.30 23.07
N THR A 86 4.81 -14.84 23.50
CA THR A 86 5.76 -14.11 24.33
C THR A 86 6.61 -13.20 23.45
N ASP A 87 6.87 -11.97 23.89
CA ASP A 87 7.88 -11.10 23.30
C ASP A 87 9.27 -11.72 23.49
N PRO A 88 10.05 -11.95 22.42
CA PRO A 88 11.32 -12.67 22.52
C PRO A 88 12.42 -11.86 23.23
N PHE A 89 12.30 -10.53 23.31
CA PHE A 89 13.27 -9.64 23.94
C PHE A 89 12.88 -9.31 25.38
N LEU A 90 11.61 -8.94 25.58
CA LEU A 90 11.10 -8.50 26.88
C LEU A 90 10.60 -9.67 27.76
N GLY A 91 10.36 -10.85 27.17
CA GLY A 91 9.84 -12.02 27.88
C GLY A 91 8.40 -11.86 28.39
N VAL A 92 7.69 -10.81 27.98
CA VAL A 92 6.31 -10.53 28.39
C VAL A 92 5.30 -11.17 27.44
N PRO A 93 4.23 -11.81 27.94
CA PRO A 93 3.14 -12.31 27.11
C PRO A 93 2.38 -11.17 26.44
N GLU A 94 2.03 -11.38 25.18
CA GLU A 94 1.34 -10.41 24.35
C GLU A 94 0.12 -11.03 23.69
N GLN A 95 -0.94 -10.23 23.57
CA GLN A 95 -2.14 -10.61 22.83
C GLN A 95 -2.26 -9.78 21.56
N TRP A 96 -2.56 -10.47 20.46
CA TRP A 96 -2.63 -9.89 19.13
C TRP A 96 -3.94 -10.24 18.43
N LEU A 97 -4.43 -9.29 17.63
CA LEU A 97 -5.55 -9.45 16.70
C LEU A 97 -5.08 -9.07 15.29
N GLY A 98 -5.18 -10.00 14.36
CA GLY A 98 -5.06 -9.76 12.93
C GLY A 98 -6.44 -9.51 12.33
N VAL A 99 -6.55 -8.48 11.51
CA VAL A 99 -7.76 -8.10 10.79
C VAL A 99 -7.45 -8.18 9.31
N SER A 100 -8.08 -9.11 8.60
CA SER A 100 -7.92 -9.26 7.16
C SER A 100 -9.13 -8.73 6.41
N PHE A 101 -8.88 -7.86 5.45
CA PHE A 101 -9.90 -7.36 4.53
C PHE A 101 -9.92 -8.18 3.26
N LEU A 102 -11.13 -8.44 2.77
CA LEU A 102 -11.41 -9.34 1.66
C LEU A 102 -12.44 -8.68 0.75
N SER A 103 -12.25 -8.86 -0.54
CA SER A 103 -13.15 -8.35 -1.56
C SER A 103 -13.44 -9.41 -2.62
N ARG A 104 -14.68 -9.44 -3.13
CA ARG A 104 -14.98 -10.24 -4.32
C ARG A 104 -14.19 -9.80 -5.56
N TYR A 105 -13.57 -8.62 -5.52
CA TYR A 105 -12.70 -8.11 -6.59
C TYR A 105 -11.22 -8.47 -6.37
N ASP A 106 -10.86 -9.22 -5.32
CA ASP A 106 -9.48 -9.65 -5.12
C ASP A 106 -9.04 -10.65 -6.21
N GLY A 107 -7.81 -10.47 -6.72
CA GLY A 107 -7.18 -11.42 -7.65
C GLY A 107 -8.04 -11.80 -8.86
N ALA A 108 -8.45 -13.07 -8.92
CA ALA A 108 -9.29 -13.60 -10.00
C ALA A 108 -10.65 -12.89 -10.11
N GLY A 109 -11.15 -12.33 -8.99
CA GLY A 109 -12.36 -11.51 -8.95
C GLY A 109 -12.27 -10.27 -9.83
N MET A 110 -11.15 -9.54 -9.80
CA MET A 110 -10.90 -8.39 -10.67
C MET A 110 -10.95 -8.79 -12.15
N GLN A 111 -10.40 -9.96 -12.49
CA GLN A 111 -10.37 -10.45 -13.87
C GLN A 111 -11.76 -10.90 -14.35
N ALA A 112 -12.57 -11.49 -13.48
CA ALA A 112 -13.88 -12.03 -13.83
C ALA A 112 -14.98 -10.96 -13.84
N ILE A 113 -14.99 -10.07 -12.85
CA ILE A 113 -16.03 -9.04 -12.70
C ILE A 113 -15.63 -7.76 -13.43
N GLY A 114 -14.36 -7.39 -13.36
CA GLY A 114 -13.84 -6.11 -13.85
C GLY A 114 -14.12 -4.95 -12.91
N ARG A 115 -13.30 -3.90 -13.05
CA ARG A 115 -13.57 -2.60 -12.41
C ARG A 115 -14.67 -1.83 -13.15
N GLN A 116 -15.31 -0.90 -12.43
CA GLN A 116 -16.22 0.06 -13.06
C GLN A 116 -15.51 0.93 -14.11
N PRO A 117 -16.25 1.46 -15.10
CA PRO A 117 -15.72 2.49 -16.00
C PRO A 117 -15.13 3.65 -15.20
N LEU A 118 -14.03 4.21 -15.70
CA LEU A 118 -13.24 5.22 -15.00
C LEU A 118 -13.22 6.52 -15.80
N ASN A 119 -13.65 7.61 -15.19
CA ASN A 119 -13.33 8.95 -15.64
C ASN A 119 -12.08 9.41 -14.87
N LEU A 120 -10.94 9.40 -15.56
CA LEU A 120 -9.65 9.75 -14.97
C LEU A 120 -9.19 11.12 -15.46
N VAL A 121 -8.87 12.03 -14.55
CA VAL A 121 -8.09 13.23 -14.88
C VAL A 121 -6.71 13.10 -14.25
N VAL A 122 -5.68 13.06 -15.08
CA VAL A 122 -4.29 13.03 -14.60
C VAL A 122 -3.76 14.46 -14.55
N CYS A 123 -3.33 14.91 -13.37
CA CYS A 123 -2.60 16.15 -13.19
C CYS A 123 -1.11 15.84 -13.19
N LEU A 124 -0.42 16.24 -14.26
CA LEU A 124 1.00 16.01 -14.46
C LEU A 124 1.79 17.25 -14.03
N ASP A 125 2.69 17.07 -13.07
CA ASP A 125 3.60 18.11 -12.63
C ASP A 125 4.69 18.36 -13.69
N ILE A 126 4.86 19.64 -14.02
CA ILE A 126 5.90 20.14 -14.93
C ILE A 126 6.72 21.25 -14.26
N SER A 127 6.79 21.28 -12.92
CA SER A 127 7.59 22.23 -12.15
C SER A 127 9.10 22.11 -12.44
N GLY A 128 9.88 23.08 -11.96
CA GLY A 128 11.33 23.09 -12.15
C GLY A 128 12.05 21.87 -11.54
N SER A 129 11.60 21.36 -10.38
CA SER A 129 12.18 20.18 -9.73
C SER A 129 12.02 18.91 -10.57
N MET A 130 11.00 18.86 -11.44
CA MET A 130 10.82 17.76 -12.39
C MET A 130 11.93 17.69 -13.47
N SER A 131 12.85 18.67 -13.52
CA SER A 131 14.06 18.62 -14.35
C SER A 131 15.19 17.78 -13.74
N ASP A 132 15.09 17.43 -12.46
CA ASP A 132 16.11 16.66 -11.77
C ASP A 132 16.27 15.27 -12.39
N PRO A 133 17.50 14.70 -12.37
CA PRO A 133 17.73 13.33 -12.81
C PRO A 133 16.85 12.35 -12.03
N PHE A 134 16.17 11.46 -12.76
CA PHE A 134 15.49 10.33 -12.14
C PHE A 134 16.50 9.19 -11.97
N ASN A 135 16.88 8.90 -10.73
CA ASN A 135 17.87 7.87 -10.44
C ASN A 135 17.22 6.47 -10.50
N ASP A 136 17.12 5.95 -11.72
CA ASP A 136 16.65 4.60 -12.01
C ASP A 136 17.80 3.58 -11.86
N GLU A 137 17.58 2.52 -11.09
CA GLU A 137 18.54 1.40 -10.98
C GLU A 137 18.76 0.70 -12.33
N ASP A 138 17.80 0.82 -13.25
CA ASP A 138 17.84 0.21 -14.58
C ASP A 138 18.55 1.07 -15.64
N HIS A 139 19.23 2.16 -15.25
CA HIS A 139 19.95 3.08 -16.15
C HIS A 139 19.09 3.67 -17.28
N VAL A 140 17.77 3.75 -17.10
CA VAL A 140 16.89 4.45 -18.05
C VAL A 140 17.02 5.95 -17.80
N GLY A 141 18.12 6.52 -18.30
CA GLY A 141 18.42 7.95 -18.18
C GLY A 141 17.22 8.83 -18.53
N GLY A 142 17.11 9.96 -17.84
CA GLY A 142 16.04 10.93 -18.01
C GLY A 142 15.80 11.77 -16.77
N THR A 143 14.88 12.70 -16.90
CA THR A 143 14.41 13.57 -15.81
C THR A 143 13.22 12.94 -15.07
N LYS A 144 12.90 13.42 -13.87
CA LYS A 144 11.64 13.09 -13.17
C LYS A 144 10.42 13.33 -14.07
N LEU A 145 10.44 14.39 -14.90
CA LEU A 145 9.39 14.62 -15.90
C LEU A 145 9.32 13.51 -16.95
N ASP A 146 10.45 12.99 -17.43
CA ASP A 146 10.44 11.88 -18.38
C ASP A 146 9.84 10.61 -17.75
N ALA A 147 10.15 10.35 -16.48
CA ALA A 147 9.49 9.29 -15.71
C ALA A 147 7.97 9.53 -15.62
N ALA A 148 7.55 10.74 -15.24
CA ALA A 148 6.13 11.09 -15.15
C ALA A 148 5.37 10.99 -16.50
N LYS A 149 6.01 11.33 -17.62
CA LYS A 149 5.47 11.14 -18.98
C LYS A 149 5.30 9.67 -19.35
N ARG A 150 6.30 8.84 -19.01
CA ARG A 150 6.20 7.37 -19.15
C ARG A 150 5.07 6.83 -18.26
N SER A 151 4.92 7.40 -17.06
CA SER A 151 3.85 7.02 -16.13
C SER A 151 2.47 7.29 -16.69
N LEU A 152 2.24 8.49 -17.22
CA LEU A 152 1.00 8.83 -17.90
C LEU A 152 0.73 7.92 -19.11
N SER A 153 1.76 7.57 -19.87
CA SER A 153 1.62 6.63 -21.00
C SER A 153 1.23 5.22 -20.54
N ALA A 154 1.80 4.74 -19.43
CA ALA A 154 1.44 3.45 -18.86
C ALA A 154 0.02 3.43 -18.29
N ILE A 155 -0.38 4.48 -17.54
CA ILE A 155 -1.76 4.67 -17.06
C ILE A 155 -2.74 4.61 -18.24
N ALA A 156 -2.44 5.36 -19.29
CA ALA A 156 -3.25 5.41 -20.50
C ALA A 156 -3.40 4.04 -21.18
N SER A 157 -2.37 3.18 -21.11
CA SER A 157 -2.44 1.81 -21.64
C SER A 157 -3.34 0.87 -20.83
N LYS A 158 -3.71 1.23 -19.59
CA LYS A 158 -4.63 0.47 -18.72
C LYS A 158 -6.09 0.89 -18.85
N LEU A 159 -6.36 1.97 -19.58
CA LEU A 159 -7.71 2.42 -19.87
C LEU A 159 -8.38 1.50 -20.89
N LYS A 160 -9.63 1.16 -20.62
CA LYS A 160 -10.49 0.23 -21.36
C LYS A 160 -11.55 1.01 -22.14
N ALA A 161 -12.27 0.33 -23.02
CA ALA A 161 -13.44 0.90 -23.66
C ALA A 161 -14.48 1.27 -22.57
N GLY A 162 -15.03 2.48 -22.64
CA GLY A 162 -15.93 3.04 -21.63
C GLY A 162 -15.26 3.98 -20.63
N ASP A 163 -13.93 3.96 -20.53
CA ASP A 163 -13.20 4.94 -19.72
C ASP A 163 -13.10 6.30 -20.42
N SER A 164 -12.81 7.34 -19.66
CA SER A 164 -12.49 8.69 -20.14
C SER A 164 -11.17 9.18 -19.55
N LEU A 165 -10.39 9.93 -20.33
CA LEU A 165 -9.15 10.55 -19.89
C LEU A 165 -9.16 12.05 -20.13
N GLY A 166 -8.84 12.81 -19.08
CA GLY A 166 -8.41 14.20 -19.15
C GLY A 166 -6.97 14.33 -18.67
N VAL A 167 -6.26 15.35 -19.14
CA VAL A 167 -4.90 15.66 -18.70
C VAL A 167 -4.81 17.14 -18.38
N VAL A 168 -4.42 17.43 -17.14
CA VAL A 168 -4.02 18.76 -16.67
C VAL A 168 -2.50 18.75 -16.54
N VAL A 169 -1.84 19.82 -16.97
CA VAL A 169 -0.43 20.04 -16.63
C VAL A 169 -0.35 21.25 -15.72
N PHE A 170 0.58 21.22 -14.77
CA PHE A 170 0.70 22.30 -13.80
C PHE A 170 2.13 22.56 -13.36
N SER A 171 2.36 23.82 -12.99
CA SER A 171 3.51 24.29 -12.23
C SER A 171 3.01 25.37 -11.27
N HIS A 172 3.43 26.63 -11.41
CA HIS A 172 2.85 27.79 -10.74
C HIS A 172 1.56 28.28 -11.41
N THR A 173 1.19 27.69 -12.54
CA THR A 173 -0.11 27.82 -13.21
C THR A 173 -0.61 26.44 -13.59
N SER A 174 -1.91 26.30 -13.85
CA SER A 174 -2.47 25.03 -14.34
C SER A 174 -3.30 25.25 -15.60
N HIS A 175 -3.28 24.28 -16.51
CA HIS A 175 -4.15 24.31 -17.70
C HIS A 175 -4.50 22.91 -18.20
N ALA A 176 -5.66 22.82 -18.84
CA ALA A 176 -6.15 21.61 -19.49
C ALA A 176 -5.35 21.32 -20.78
N LEU A 177 -4.47 20.32 -20.74
CA LEU A 177 -3.77 19.85 -21.94
C LEU A 177 -4.71 19.02 -22.83
N LEU A 178 -5.55 18.21 -22.19
CA LEU A 178 -6.56 17.37 -22.81
C LEU A 178 -7.86 17.47 -22.01
N PRO A 179 -8.99 17.88 -22.61
CA PRO A 179 -10.27 17.84 -21.92
C PRO A 179 -10.68 16.39 -21.63
N LEU A 180 -11.41 16.18 -20.53
CA LEU A 180 -11.94 14.87 -20.16
C LEU A 180 -12.92 14.38 -21.23
N ARG A 181 -12.58 13.26 -21.88
CA ARG A 181 -13.41 12.63 -22.92
C ARG A 181 -13.11 11.14 -23.05
N SER A 182 -13.99 10.42 -23.74
CA SER A 182 -13.90 8.97 -23.92
C SER A 182 -12.55 8.52 -24.49
N TRP A 183 -12.01 7.46 -23.91
CA TRP A 183 -10.72 6.90 -24.27
C TRP A 183 -10.78 6.20 -25.63
N THR A 184 -9.92 6.63 -26.55
CA THR A 184 -9.79 6.02 -27.88
C THR A 184 -8.33 6.07 -28.35
N ALA A 185 -7.99 5.27 -29.37
CA ALA A 185 -6.66 5.33 -29.99
C ALA A 185 -6.32 6.73 -30.58
N ALA A 186 -7.33 7.50 -30.99
CA ALA A 186 -7.13 8.88 -31.45
C ALA A 186 -6.74 9.80 -30.27
N VAL A 187 -7.41 9.65 -29.13
CA VAL A 187 -7.09 10.37 -27.89
C VAL A 187 -5.68 10.02 -27.40
N HIS A 188 -5.31 8.73 -27.43
CA HIS A 188 -3.95 8.29 -27.11
C HIS A 188 -2.90 8.99 -27.97
N ARG A 189 -3.07 9.01 -29.30
CA ARG A 189 -2.15 9.70 -30.21
C ARG A 189 -2.07 11.21 -29.98
N GLU A 190 -3.20 11.87 -29.71
CA GLU A 190 -3.22 13.30 -29.39
C GLU A 190 -2.48 13.59 -28.09
N MET A 191 -2.75 12.80 -27.05
CA MET A 191 -2.11 12.87 -25.74
C MET A 191 -0.59 12.75 -25.88
N SER A 192 -0.10 11.70 -26.55
CA SER A 192 1.35 11.50 -26.77
C SER A 192 2.00 12.67 -27.52
N LYS A 193 1.33 13.23 -28.53
CA LYS A 193 1.83 14.41 -29.28
C LYS A 193 1.93 15.65 -28.41
N LYS A 194 0.95 15.87 -27.54
CA LYS A 194 0.88 17.04 -26.64
C LYS A 194 1.85 16.96 -25.47
N ILE A 195 2.14 15.75 -24.98
CA ILE A 195 3.04 15.53 -23.83
C ILE A 195 4.51 15.53 -24.23
N ALA A 196 4.85 15.02 -25.42
CA ALA A 196 6.23 14.97 -25.89
C ALA A 196 7.01 16.30 -25.74
N PRO A 197 6.47 17.48 -26.15
CA PRO A 197 7.19 18.75 -26.06
C PRO A 197 7.20 19.39 -24.67
N LEU A 198 6.51 18.83 -23.66
CA LEU A 198 6.46 19.44 -22.33
C LEU A 198 7.86 19.55 -21.74
N ARG A 199 8.13 20.68 -21.08
CA ARG A 199 9.40 20.97 -20.40
C ARG A 199 9.13 21.41 -18.97
N PRO A 200 10.04 21.08 -18.04
CA PRO A 200 9.93 21.52 -16.66
C PRO A 200 10.12 23.05 -16.58
N GLY A 201 9.41 23.70 -15.66
CA GLY A 201 9.57 25.12 -15.41
C GLY A 201 8.54 25.72 -14.43
N GLY A 202 8.99 26.74 -13.70
CA GLY A 202 8.18 27.43 -12.69
C GLY A 202 8.14 26.71 -11.34
N GLY A 203 7.32 27.22 -10.42
CA GLY A 203 7.07 26.60 -9.11
C GLY A 203 6.00 25.51 -9.15
N THR A 204 5.44 25.15 -8.00
CA THR A 204 4.46 24.06 -7.85
C THR A 204 3.25 24.54 -7.05
N LEU A 205 2.08 24.58 -7.68
CA LEU A 205 0.77 24.88 -7.06
C LEU A 205 -0.23 23.77 -7.40
N ILE A 206 -0.27 22.75 -6.55
CA ILE A 206 -1.14 21.58 -6.71
C ILE A 206 -2.61 21.99 -6.57
N SER A 207 -2.89 22.97 -5.71
CA SER A 207 -4.25 23.46 -5.47
C SER A 207 -4.96 23.97 -6.73
N GLN A 208 -4.25 24.68 -7.61
CA GLN A 208 -4.81 25.13 -8.90
C GLN A 208 -5.04 23.95 -9.86
N ALA A 209 -4.14 22.97 -9.86
CA ALA A 209 -4.29 21.77 -10.68
C ALA A 209 -5.54 20.98 -10.29
N LEU A 210 -5.79 20.84 -8.98
CA LEU A 210 -6.99 20.21 -8.45
C LEU A 210 -8.26 20.98 -8.84
N GLU A 211 -8.27 22.30 -8.79
CA GLU A 211 -9.41 23.12 -9.22
C GLU A 211 -9.71 22.90 -10.71
N THR A 212 -8.68 23.02 -11.56
CA THR A 212 -8.80 22.79 -13.00
C THR A 212 -9.32 21.37 -13.28
N ALA A 213 -8.76 20.36 -12.63
CA ALA A 213 -9.20 18.97 -12.80
C ALA A 213 -10.65 18.77 -12.35
N THR A 214 -11.02 19.30 -11.19
CA THR A 214 -12.39 19.20 -10.63
C THR A 214 -13.42 19.81 -11.58
N THR A 215 -13.09 20.91 -12.25
CA THR A 215 -14.02 21.54 -13.20
C THR A 215 -14.32 20.67 -14.42
N MET A 216 -13.41 19.77 -14.81
CA MET A 216 -13.61 18.87 -15.95
C MET A 216 -14.71 17.84 -15.70
N PHE A 217 -14.99 17.50 -14.44
CA PHE A 217 -16.02 16.53 -14.07
C PHE A 217 -17.43 17.10 -14.04
N LYS A 218 -17.61 18.44 -14.10
CA LYS A 218 -18.92 19.09 -13.94
C LYS A 218 -19.98 18.65 -14.95
N ASN A 219 -19.57 18.18 -16.12
CA ASN A 219 -20.46 17.77 -17.20
C ASN A 219 -20.52 16.24 -17.40
N MET A 220 -19.96 15.46 -16.46
CA MET A 220 -20.00 14.00 -16.51
C MET A 220 -21.22 13.49 -15.76
N GLU A 221 -22.18 12.91 -16.48
CA GLU A 221 -23.43 12.38 -15.93
C GLU A 221 -23.48 10.83 -15.98
N ASN A 222 -22.34 10.15 -16.15
CA ASN A 222 -22.29 8.69 -16.24
C ASN A 222 -22.05 8.02 -14.87
N GLU A 223 -22.45 6.75 -14.74
CA GLU A 223 -22.22 5.92 -13.54
C GLU A 223 -20.74 5.47 -13.38
N ALA A 224 -19.80 6.18 -14.00
CA ALA A 224 -18.38 5.87 -13.94
C ALA A 224 -17.77 6.39 -12.63
N SER A 225 -16.74 5.69 -12.14
CA SER A 225 -15.93 6.17 -11.02
C SER A 225 -15.13 7.39 -11.46
N ASN A 226 -15.25 8.49 -10.73
CA ASN A 226 -14.54 9.74 -11.01
C ASN A 226 -13.28 9.81 -10.15
N ARG A 227 -12.11 9.97 -10.77
CA ARG A 227 -10.83 10.04 -10.05
C ARG A 227 -9.88 11.07 -10.65
N VAL A 228 -9.26 11.87 -9.79
CA VAL A 228 -8.09 12.69 -10.10
C VAL A 228 -6.84 11.91 -9.70
N MET A 229 -5.82 11.89 -10.55
CA MET A 229 -4.52 11.32 -10.22
C MET A 229 -3.45 12.39 -10.33
N LEU A 230 -2.87 12.77 -9.20
CA LEU A 230 -1.73 13.69 -9.15
C LEU A 230 -0.45 12.90 -9.39
N VAL A 231 0.37 13.32 -10.36
CA VAL A 231 1.68 12.74 -10.66
C VAL A 231 2.72 13.84 -10.47
N THR A 232 3.47 13.76 -9.37
CA THR A 232 4.30 14.88 -8.88
C THR A 232 5.40 14.36 -7.96
N ASP A 233 6.49 15.10 -7.85
CA ASP A 233 7.51 14.90 -6.81
C ASP A 233 7.15 15.63 -5.49
N MET A 234 5.96 16.27 -5.45
CA MET A 234 5.34 16.90 -4.28
C MET A 234 6.19 17.98 -3.59
N GLU A 235 7.10 18.61 -4.32
CA GLU A 235 7.84 19.77 -3.86
C GLU A 235 6.96 21.03 -3.90
N THR A 236 6.06 21.16 -2.92
CA THR A 236 5.15 22.30 -2.78
C THR A 236 5.61 23.30 -1.73
N HIS A 237 5.38 24.59 -1.97
CA HIS A 237 5.64 25.66 -1.02
C HIS A 237 4.31 26.24 -0.49
N GLY A 238 3.80 25.68 0.61
CA GLY A 238 2.75 26.33 1.42
C GLY A 238 1.30 26.11 1.02
N ASP A 239 0.96 25.21 0.07
CA ASP A 239 -0.43 24.92 -0.32
C ASP A 239 -0.95 23.55 0.15
N GLN A 240 -0.19 22.80 0.96
CA GLN A 240 -0.55 21.44 1.39
C GLN A 240 -1.89 21.34 2.13
N ASP A 241 -2.18 22.25 3.06
CA ASP A 241 -3.44 22.22 3.81
C ASP A 241 -4.64 22.54 2.89
N LEU A 242 -4.46 23.44 1.91
CA LEU A 242 -5.47 23.74 0.91
C LEU A 242 -5.72 22.54 -0.02
N VAL A 243 -4.65 21.85 -0.44
CA VAL A 243 -4.72 20.62 -1.22
C VAL A 243 -5.53 19.55 -0.48
N LEU A 244 -5.22 19.29 0.79
CA LEU A 244 -5.97 18.32 1.61
C LEU A 244 -7.44 18.72 1.77
N GLN A 245 -7.72 20.01 1.95
CA GLN A 245 -9.08 20.53 2.01
C GLN A 245 -9.84 20.29 0.70
N GLN A 246 -9.23 20.56 -0.45
CA GLN A 246 -9.84 20.36 -1.77
C GLN A 246 -10.08 18.87 -2.05
N ILE A 247 -9.12 18.00 -1.75
CA ILE A 247 -9.28 16.54 -1.88
C ILE A 247 -10.47 16.07 -1.02
N SER A 248 -10.57 16.56 0.22
CA SER A 248 -11.68 16.22 1.11
C SER A 248 -13.04 16.73 0.60
N GLN A 249 -13.08 17.91 -0.01
CA GLN A 249 -14.30 18.45 -0.62
C GLN A 249 -14.73 17.67 -1.87
N ASN A 250 -13.76 17.23 -2.67
CA ASN A 250 -13.98 16.40 -3.84
C ASN A 250 -14.50 15.01 -3.45
N ALA A 251 -13.94 14.41 -2.39
CA ALA A 251 -14.41 13.14 -1.86
C ALA A 251 -15.91 13.16 -1.49
N ARG A 252 -16.41 14.26 -0.91
CA ARG A 252 -17.86 14.43 -0.61
C ARG A 252 -18.75 14.42 -1.85
N LYS A 253 -18.18 14.65 -3.04
CA LYS A 253 -18.86 14.62 -4.34
C LYS A 253 -18.55 13.33 -5.12
N GLN A 254 -18.02 12.31 -4.44
CA GLN A 254 -17.55 11.07 -5.05
C GLN A 254 -16.50 11.26 -6.14
N LEU A 255 -15.67 12.31 -6.01
CA LEU A 255 -14.50 12.54 -6.83
C LEU A 255 -13.25 12.15 -6.03
N TRP A 256 -12.73 10.97 -6.31
CA TRP A 256 -11.62 10.39 -5.56
C TRP A 256 -10.28 10.94 -6.02
N THR A 257 -9.25 10.86 -5.18
CA THR A 257 -7.90 11.33 -5.53
C THR A 257 -6.86 10.25 -5.29
N SER A 258 -6.05 9.95 -6.30
CA SER A 258 -4.80 9.22 -6.12
C SER A 258 -3.63 10.19 -6.20
N VAL A 259 -2.66 10.00 -5.33
CA VAL A 259 -1.39 10.73 -5.36
C VAL A 259 -0.31 9.72 -5.71
N LEU A 260 0.38 9.96 -6.82
CA LEU A 260 1.51 9.18 -7.30
C LEU A 260 2.78 10.02 -7.15
N GLY A 261 3.59 9.68 -6.15
CA GLY A 261 4.91 10.25 -5.94
C GLY A 261 5.93 9.72 -6.94
N VAL A 262 6.64 10.62 -7.63
CA VAL A 262 7.75 10.29 -8.55
C VAL A 262 9.07 10.63 -7.88
N ASP A 263 9.87 9.60 -7.54
CA ASP A 263 11.17 9.74 -6.86
C ASP A 263 11.12 10.62 -5.60
N VAL A 264 10.00 10.54 -4.87
CA VAL A 264 9.79 11.30 -3.63
C VAL A 264 9.46 10.37 -2.47
N ASP A 265 10.19 10.56 -1.39
CA ASP A 265 9.82 10.11 -0.07
C ASP A 265 9.02 11.22 0.61
N LEU A 266 7.69 11.17 0.47
CA LEU A 266 6.83 12.06 1.23
C LEU A 266 7.06 11.89 2.73
N SER A 267 6.94 12.99 3.47
CA SER A 267 6.91 12.90 4.92
C SER A 267 5.78 11.97 5.36
N VAL A 268 6.08 11.13 6.35
CA VAL A 268 5.11 10.19 6.93
C VAL A 268 3.82 10.93 7.30
N ALA A 269 3.93 12.10 7.92
CA ALA A 269 2.80 12.94 8.29
C ALA A 269 1.90 13.34 7.10
N LEU A 270 2.45 13.63 5.92
CA LEU A 270 1.64 13.96 4.74
C LEU A 270 0.96 12.72 4.16
N VAL A 271 1.66 11.58 4.09
CA VAL A 271 1.08 10.29 3.66
C VAL A 271 -0.10 9.91 4.56
N GLU A 272 0.03 10.10 5.87
CA GLU A 272 -1.03 9.85 6.83
C GLU A 272 -2.23 10.77 6.62
N LYS A 273 -2.00 12.08 6.46
CA LYS A 273 -3.07 13.04 6.18
C LYS A 273 -3.84 12.69 4.90
N ILE A 274 -3.13 12.34 3.82
CA ILE A 274 -3.75 11.92 2.55
C ILE A 274 -4.54 10.62 2.73
N SER A 275 -3.95 9.62 3.41
CA SER A 275 -4.57 8.30 3.60
C SER A 275 -5.83 8.36 4.46
N ARG A 276 -5.96 9.36 5.34
CA ARG A 276 -7.19 9.62 6.12
C ARG A 276 -8.30 10.29 5.32
N VAL A 277 -8.03 10.77 4.10
CA VAL A 277 -9.07 11.38 3.26
C VAL A 277 -9.88 10.28 2.58
N HIS A 278 -11.20 10.36 2.74
CA HIS A 278 -12.16 9.41 2.19
C HIS A 278 -11.95 9.18 0.68
N GLY A 279 -11.71 7.91 0.28
CA GLY A 279 -11.48 7.50 -1.11
C GLY A 279 -10.11 7.88 -1.70
N ALA A 280 -9.23 8.50 -0.91
CA ALA A 280 -7.90 8.87 -1.35
C ALA A 280 -6.92 7.69 -1.31
N ARG A 281 -5.90 7.72 -2.15
CA ARG A 281 -4.84 6.71 -2.16
C ARG A 281 -3.48 7.33 -2.45
N TYR A 282 -2.48 6.96 -1.68
CA TYR A 282 -1.09 7.31 -1.95
C TYR A 282 -0.33 6.11 -2.54
N LEU A 283 0.41 6.37 -3.59
CA LEU A 283 1.27 5.45 -4.30
C LEU A 283 2.63 6.14 -4.49
N SER A 284 3.71 5.41 -4.27
CA SER A 284 5.06 5.87 -4.60
C SER A 284 5.71 4.83 -5.50
N ALA A 285 6.53 5.30 -6.43
CA ALA A 285 7.42 4.44 -7.19
C ALA A 285 8.82 5.06 -7.23
N ALA A 286 9.80 4.29 -6.76
CA ALA A 286 11.20 4.70 -6.67
C ALA A 286 12.00 4.37 -7.95
N SER A 287 11.39 3.67 -8.91
CA SER A 287 12.01 3.30 -10.20
C SER A 287 10.96 3.14 -11.31
N ALA A 288 11.40 3.18 -12.57
CA ALA A 288 10.50 2.95 -13.70
C ALA A 288 9.96 1.51 -13.71
N THR A 289 10.76 0.55 -13.24
CA THR A 289 10.35 -0.86 -13.13
C THR A 289 9.30 -1.07 -12.05
N GLU A 290 9.48 -0.49 -10.86
CA GLU A 290 8.47 -0.52 -9.81
C GLU A 290 7.18 0.14 -10.28
N PHE A 291 7.30 1.31 -10.92
CA PHE A 291 6.16 2.02 -11.46
C PHE A 291 5.39 1.17 -12.48
N LYS A 292 6.10 0.58 -13.45
CA LYS A 292 5.50 -0.29 -14.46
C LYS A 292 4.79 -1.47 -13.80
N LYS A 293 5.40 -2.09 -12.79
CA LYS A 293 4.79 -3.18 -12.02
C LYS A 293 3.50 -2.72 -11.34
N LEU A 294 3.50 -1.55 -10.70
CA LEU A 294 2.33 -0.97 -10.06
C LEU A 294 1.20 -0.76 -11.09
N MET A 295 1.50 -0.22 -12.27
CA MET A 295 0.51 -0.06 -13.33
C MET A 295 0.02 -1.39 -13.92
N ASP A 296 0.91 -2.36 -14.07
CA ASP A 296 0.60 -3.65 -14.69
C ASP A 296 -0.19 -4.57 -13.76
N GLU A 297 0.12 -4.56 -12.47
CA GLU A 297 -0.43 -5.50 -11.48
C GLU A 297 -1.48 -4.87 -10.55
N GLU A 298 -1.40 -3.57 -10.25
CA GLU A 298 -2.18 -2.94 -9.17
C GLU A 298 -3.17 -1.84 -9.65
N PHE A 299 -2.99 -1.26 -10.85
CA PHE A 299 -3.80 -0.12 -11.31
C PHE A 299 -5.31 -0.31 -11.17
N ASP A 300 -5.86 -1.43 -11.67
CA ASP A 300 -7.30 -1.68 -11.63
C ASP A 300 -7.84 -1.78 -10.19
N TYR A 301 -7.00 -2.23 -9.25
CA TYR A 301 -7.32 -2.32 -7.84
C TYR A 301 -7.25 -0.95 -7.16
N ASP A 302 -6.20 -0.18 -7.44
CA ASP A 302 -5.91 1.11 -6.82
C ASP A 302 -6.91 2.22 -7.16
N VAL A 303 -7.65 2.08 -8.27
CA VAL A 303 -8.64 3.07 -8.70
C VAL A 303 -10.06 2.78 -8.22
N MET A 304 -10.29 1.64 -7.57
CA MET A 304 -11.61 1.15 -7.20
C MET A 304 -11.73 0.88 -5.69
N PRO A 305 -12.01 1.91 -4.87
CA PRO A 305 -12.31 1.70 -3.45
C PRO A 305 -13.60 0.88 -3.30
N VAL A 306 -13.60 -0.09 -2.37
CA VAL A 306 -14.71 -1.05 -2.17
C VAL A 306 -15.42 -0.87 -0.83
N ALA A 307 -14.75 -0.27 0.15
CA ALA A 307 -15.33 0.07 1.44
C ALA A 307 -14.82 1.42 1.92
N PHE A 308 -15.66 2.11 2.68
CA PHE A 308 -15.47 3.47 3.16
C PHE A 308 -15.92 3.59 4.62
N ASP A 309 -15.36 4.57 5.32
CA ASP A 309 -15.69 4.90 6.71
C ASP A 309 -15.68 3.65 7.61
N ILE A 310 -14.64 2.84 7.46
CA ILE A 310 -14.51 1.53 8.09
C ILE A 310 -14.22 1.75 9.57
N ARG A 311 -15.07 1.20 10.42
CA ARG A 311 -14.96 1.30 11.88
C ARG A 311 -14.97 -0.07 12.52
N LEU A 312 -13.95 -0.35 13.32
CA LEU A 312 -13.82 -1.56 14.12
C LEU A 312 -13.98 -1.22 15.60
N ASP A 313 -15.02 -1.75 16.25
CA ASP A 313 -15.25 -1.61 17.68
C ASP A 313 -15.11 -2.96 18.43
N VAL A 314 -14.57 -2.91 19.64
CA VAL A 314 -14.75 -3.94 20.67
C VAL A 314 -16.07 -3.64 21.39
N VAL A 315 -17.10 -4.45 21.14
CA VAL A 315 -18.44 -4.23 21.72
C VAL A 315 -18.73 -5.12 22.93
N ALA A 316 -17.95 -6.19 23.12
CA ALA A 316 -17.95 -6.98 24.35
C ALA A 316 -16.61 -7.71 24.53
N GLY A 317 -16.19 -7.85 25.79
CA GLY A 317 -14.90 -8.44 26.15
C GLY A 317 -14.00 -7.40 26.82
N ASP A 318 -13.24 -7.83 27.83
CA ASP A 318 -12.34 -6.97 28.61
C ASP A 318 -11.01 -6.76 27.86
N VAL A 319 -11.09 -6.08 26.71
CA VAL A 319 -10.01 -5.93 25.74
C VAL A 319 -10.03 -4.54 25.13
N ALA A 320 -8.85 -3.96 24.90
CA ALA A 320 -8.66 -2.72 24.17
C ALA A 320 -7.45 -2.80 23.23
N PHE A 321 -7.49 -2.07 22.13
CA PHE A 321 -6.36 -1.87 21.24
C PHE A 321 -5.34 -0.93 21.89
N THR A 322 -4.05 -1.28 21.82
CA THR A 322 -2.95 -0.45 22.36
C THR A 322 -1.96 0.00 21.30
N LYS A 323 -1.86 -0.74 20.20
CA LYS A 323 -1.03 -0.38 19.03
C LYS A 323 -1.62 -1.05 17.81
N ALA A 324 -1.40 -0.46 16.64
CA ALA A 324 -1.82 -1.01 15.36
C ALA A 324 -0.72 -0.87 14.31
N PHE A 325 -0.79 -1.71 13.29
CA PHE A 325 0.25 -1.85 12.27
C PHE A 325 -0.39 -2.18 10.92
N GLY A 326 0.23 -1.68 9.84
CA GLY A 326 -0.13 -2.06 8.47
C GLY A 326 -0.96 -1.02 7.72
N SER A 327 -1.28 0.12 8.33
CA SER A 327 -1.87 1.27 7.65
C SER A 327 -1.30 2.58 8.22
N PRO A 328 -0.90 3.56 7.37
CA PRO A 328 -0.47 4.87 7.82
C PRO A 328 -1.51 5.58 8.69
N GLU A 329 -2.80 5.35 8.43
CA GLU A 329 -3.89 5.96 9.20
C GLU A 329 -3.87 5.60 10.69
N LEU A 330 -3.16 4.54 11.05
CA LEU A 330 -3.15 3.99 12.40
C LEU A 330 -1.91 4.38 13.23
N ASN A 331 -0.88 4.97 12.61
CA ASN A 331 0.39 5.31 13.25
C ASN A 331 0.22 6.17 14.50
N ASP A 332 -0.53 7.26 14.38
CA ASP A 332 -0.75 8.23 15.46
C ASP A 332 -2.07 8.03 16.23
N VAL A 333 -2.74 6.88 16.05
CA VAL A 333 -4.02 6.61 16.72
C VAL A 333 -3.83 6.36 18.22
N PHE A 334 -2.69 5.80 18.62
CA PHE A 334 -2.40 5.40 20.00
C PHE A 334 -1.25 6.22 20.58
N LYS A 335 -1.55 7.09 21.55
CA LYS A 335 -0.50 7.75 22.35
C LYS A 335 0.06 6.78 23.38
N ALA A 336 1.27 7.06 23.88
CA ALA A 336 1.90 6.24 24.91
C ALA A 336 0.99 6.06 26.14
N GLY A 337 0.69 4.81 26.49
CA GLY A 337 -0.19 4.45 27.61
C GLY A 337 -1.69 4.57 27.32
N GLU A 338 -2.10 5.00 26.13
CA GLU A 338 -3.50 5.05 25.71
C GLU A 338 -3.97 3.68 25.23
N SER A 339 -5.24 3.37 25.46
CA SER A 339 -5.90 2.22 24.85
C SER A 339 -7.28 2.63 24.34
N LYS A 340 -7.73 2.00 23.25
CA LYS A 340 -9.00 2.33 22.59
C LYS A 340 -9.82 1.08 22.35
N THR A 341 -11.13 1.22 22.43
CA THR A 341 -12.07 0.17 22.04
C THR A 341 -12.57 0.34 20.61
N ALA A 342 -12.17 1.40 19.91
CA ALA A 342 -12.58 1.68 18.54
C ALA A 342 -11.41 2.23 17.72
N VAL A 343 -11.34 1.81 16.46
CA VAL A 343 -10.42 2.34 15.44
C VAL A 343 -11.17 2.58 14.14
N GLN A 344 -10.66 3.50 13.30
CA GLN A 344 -11.27 3.89 12.04
C GLN A 344 -10.24 3.94 10.92
N LEU A 345 -10.70 3.64 9.70
CA LEU A 345 -9.96 3.75 8.45
C LEU A 345 -10.86 4.43 7.42
N SER A 346 -10.28 5.25 6.56
CA SER A 346 -11.03 6.06 5.60
C SER A 346 -11.66 5.21 4.50
N CYS A 347 -10.90 4.28 3.93
CA CYS A 347 -11.33 3.41 2.85
C CYS A 347 -10.41 2.20 2.65
N GLU A 348 -10.92 1.20 1.95
CA GLU A 348 -10.17 0.00 1.58
C GLU A 348 -10.37 -0.33 0.09
N PHE A 349 -9.34 -0.94 -0.48
CA PHE A 349 -9.27 -1.31 -1.89
C PHE A 349 -9.14 -2.84 -2.02
N PRO A 350 -9.58 -3.43 -3.14
CA PRO A 350 -9.27 -4.82 -3.41
C PRO A 350 -7.77 -4.98 -3.65
N ASN A 351 -7.27 -6.21 -3.56
CA ASN A 351 -5.84 -6.49 -3.62
C ASN A 351 -5.52 -7.63 -4.60
N PRO A 352 -4.32 -7.62 -5.21
CA PRO A 352 -3.85 -8.73 -6.01
C PRO A 352 -3.62 -9.97 -5.13
N VAL A 353 -3.79 -11.15 -5.74
CA VAL A 353 -3.60 -12.46 -5.10
C VAL A 353 -2.42 -13.17 -5.74
N ASP A 354 -1.51 -13.67 -4.91
CA ASP A 354 -0.36 -14.43 -5.37
C ASP A 354 -0.72 -15.85 -5.79
N GLY A 355 0.21 -16.53 -6.47
CA GLY A 355 -0.01 -17.89 -6.97
C GLY A 355 -0.22 -18.96 -5.89
N ASP A 356 0.00 -18.66 -4.60
CA ASP A 356 -0.28 -19.56 -3.49
C ASP A 356 -1.62 -19.22 -2.81
N GLY A 357 -2.40 -18.28 -3.35
CA GLY A 357 -3.69 -17.82 -2.83
C GLY A 357 -3.57 -16.80 -1.68
N GLY A 358 -2.40 -16.22 -1.46
CA GLY A 358 -2.21 -15.14 -0.48
C GLY A 358 -2.60 -13.79 -1.07
N ILE A 359 -3.33 -12.99 -0.31
CA ILE A 359 -3.75 -11.65 -0.73
C ILE A 359 -2.69 -10.65 -0.26
N LYS A 360 -2.16 -9.83 -1.17
CA LYS A 360 -1.06 -8.91 -0.87
C LYS A 360 -1.53 -7.81 0.08
N GLY A 361 -0.78 -7.57 1.17
CA GLY A 361 -1.00 -6.44 2.07
C GLY A 361 -2.33 -6.43 2.84
N ASN A 362 -3.12 -7.50 2.79
CA ASN A 362 -4.50 -7.49 3.25
C ASN A 362 -4.70 -7.63 4.77
N MET A 363 -3.64 -7.55 5.57
CA MET A 363 -3.70 -7.81 7.01
C MET A 363 -3.20 -6.60 7.81
N LEU A 364 -4.10 -6.06 8.61
CA LEU A 364 -3.77 -5.15 9.71
C LEU A 364 -3.53 -5.98 10.98
N LEU A 365 -2.64 -5.49 11.83
CA LEU A 365 -2.32 -6.16 13.08
C LEU A 365 -2.52 -5.18 14.24
N PHE A 366 -3.08 -5.68 15.34
CA PHE A 366 -3.33 -4.91 16.56
C PHE A 366 -2.73 -5.64 17.75
N ARG A 367 -1.99 -4.90 18.58
CA ARG A 367 -1.63 -5.34 19.93
C ARG A 367 -2.78 -4.99 20.87
N LEU A 368 -3.10 -5.89 21.78
CA LEU A 368 -4.24 -5.79 22.68
C LEU A 368 -3.79 -5.70 24.15
N ALA A 369 -4.41 -4.78 24.89
CA ALA A 369 -4.50 -4.88 26.34
C ALA A 369 -5.67 -5.80 26.68
N VAL A 370 -5.43 -6.76 27.59
CA VAL A 370 -6.41 -7.74 28.02
C VAL A 370 -6.52 -7.65 29.54
N GLY A 371 -7.74 -7.51 30.05
CA GLY A 371 -7.95 -7.47 31.50
C GLY A 371 -7.65 -8.79 32.20
N ARG A 372 -7.42 -8.72 33.51
CA ARG A 372 -6.83 -9.84 34.30
C ARG A 372 -7.60 -11.15 34.18
N GLU A 373 -8.92 -11.11 34.20
CA GLU A 373 -9.73 -12.32 34.04
C GLU A 373 -9.62 -12.93 32.64
N ALA A 374 -9.54 -12.08 31.62
CA ALA A 374 -9.49 -12.53 30.23
C ALA A 374 -8.13 -13.13 29.85
N VAL A 375 -7.06 -12.78 30.59
CA VAL A 375 -5.73 -13.38 30.45
C VAL A 375 -5.70 -14.83 30.97
N ALA A 376 -6.48 -15.15 32.01
CA ALA A 376 -6.40 -16.42 32.73
C ALA A 376 -7.20 -17.57 32.08
N LYS A 377 -8.20 -17.24 31.26
CA LYS A 377 -9.10 -18.21 30.61
C LYS A 377 -9.32 -17.88 29.15
N THR A 378 -9.75 -18.87 28.39
CA THR A 378 -10.24 -18.66 27.03
C THR A 378 -11.43 -17.71 27.06
N SER A 379 -11.30 -16.56 26.38
CA SER A 379 -12.24 -15.46 26.53
C SER A 379 -12.82 -15.02 25.19
N PRO A 380 -14.15 -14.99 25.03
CA PRO A 380 -14.78 -14.48 23.81
C PRO A 380 -14.74 -12.95 23.80
N VAL A 381 -14.46 -12.39 22.62
CA VAL A 381 -14.49 -10.94 22.36
C VAL A 381 -15.40 -10.72 21.17
N LYS A 382 -16.41 -9.84 21.32
CA LYS A 382 -17.28 -9.44 20.22
C LYS A 382 -16.72 -8.19 19.57
N LEU A 383 -16.47 -8.31 18.27
CA LEU A 383 -16.01 -7.23 17.40
C LEU A 383 -17.14 -6.83 16.47
N ARG A 384 -17.35 -5.54 16.32
CA ARG A 384 -18.28 -4.97 15.35
C ARG A 384 -17.50 -4.23 14.28
N MET A 385 -17.79 -4.54 13.03
CA MET A 385 -17.30 -3.85 11.85
C MET A 385 -18.45 -3.08 11.20
N GLU A 386 -18.29 -1.78 11.04
CA GLU A 386 -19.21 -0.90 10.30
C GLU A 386 -18.47 -0.30 9.10
N TYR A 387 -19.12 -0.21 7.95
CA TYR A 387 -18.55 0.41 6.75
C TYR A 387 -19.66 0.82 5.77
N GLN A 388 -19.32 1.64 4.78
CA GLN A 388 -20.17 1.93 3.63
C GLN A 388 -19.54 1.36 2.35
N ASN A 389 -20.35 0.90 1.40
CA ASN A 389 -19.85 0.56 0.06
C ASN A 389 -19.79 1.80 -0.85
N ALA A 390 -19.35 1.62 -2.10
CA ALA A 390 -19.25 2.71 -3.08
C ALA A 390 -20.57 3.44 -3.39
N GLN A 391 -21.72 2.79 -3.14
CA GLN A 391 -23.05 3.38 -3.29
C GLN A 391 -23.54 4.11 -2.02
N GLY A 392 -22.72 4.18 -0.97
CA GLY A 392 -23.09 4.79 0.32
C GLY A 392 -24.01 3.92 1.18
N ILE A 393 -24.22 2.65 0.81
CA ILE A 393 -25.02 1.71 1.61
C ILE A 393 -24.19 1.29 2.81
N ALA A 394 -24.73 1.52 4.01
CA ALA A 394 -24.10 1.13 5.26
C ALA A 394 -24.29 -0.36 5.56
N PHE A 395 -23.22 -1.00 6.04
CA PHE A 395 -23.19 -2.38 6.48
C PHE A 395 -22.68 -2.47 7.91
N THR A 396 -23.17 -3.47 8.63
CA THR A 396 -22.68 -3.83 9.96
C THR A 396 -22.50 -5.34 10.03
N ASP A 397 -21.35 -5.77 10.54
CA ASP A 397 -21.04 -7.16 10.80
C ASP A 397 -20.55 -7.31 12.24
N VAL A 398 -21.05 -8.32 12.96
CA VAL A 398 -20.66 -8.58 14.35
C VAL A 398 -20.15 -10.01 14.43
N GLN A 399 -18.86 -10.15 14.73
CA GLN A 399 -18.21 -11.46 14.86
C GLN A 399 -17.68 -11.64 16.28
N THR A 400 -17.66 -12.89 16.74
CA THR A 400 -17.04 -13.24 18.03
C THR A 400 -15.73 -13.95 17.75
N VAL A 401 -14.64 -13.43 18.28
CA VAL A 401 -13.32 -14.07 18.26
C VAL A 401 -12.99 -14.62 19.64
N THR A 402 -12.10 -15.60 19.70
CA THR A 402 -11.69 -16.21 20.97
C THR A 402 -10.21 -15.94 21.22
N LEU A 403 -9.91 -15.37 22.39
CA LEU A 403 -8.54 -15.18 22.87
C LEU A 403 -8.11 -16.39 23.71
N SER A 404 -6.95 -16.95 23.38
CA SER A 404 -6.39 -18.12 24.07
C SER A 404 -5.52 -17.67 25.24
N PRO A 405 -5.57 -18.34 26.40
CA PRO A 405 -4.67 -18.05 27.51
C PRO A 405 -3.27 -18.63 27.31
N LYS A 406 -3.09 -19.51 26.32
CA LYS A 406 -1.83 -20.20 26.00
C LYS A 406 -1.20 -19.62 24.74
N GLU A 407 0.11 -19.79 24.60
CA GLU A 407 0.81 -19.42 23.37
C GLU A 407 0.24 -20.20 22.18
N GLN A 408 -0.32 -19.48 21.22
CA GLN A 408 -1.06 -20.03 20.10
C GLN A 408 -1.21 -18.99 19.00
N TYR A 409 -1.20 -19.46 17.75
CA TYR A 409 -1.55 -18.67 16.58
C TYR A 409 -2.75 -19.34 15.91
N SER A 410 -3.84 -18.59 15.70
CA SER A 410 -5.03 -19.10 15.01
C SER A 410 -4.77 -19.40 13.53
N THR A 411 -3.87 -18.65 12.88
CA THR A 411 -3.50 -18.85 11.47
C THR A 411 -1.99 -18.69 11.25
N ALA A 412 -1.48 -19.25 10.16
CA ALA A 412 -0.10 -18.98 9.73
C ALA A 412 0.10 -17.50 9.31
N GLY A 413 -0.97 -16.83 8.86
CA GLY A 413 -0.95 -15.42 8.44
C GLY A 413 -0.60 -14.49 9.60
N ILE A 414 -1.31 -14.59 10.73
CA ILE A 414 -1.03 -13.73 11.90
C ILE A 414 0.36 -14.00 12.49
N ARG A 415 0.82 -15.26 12.48
CA ARG A 415 2.18 -15.60 12.89
C ARG A 415 3.23 -14.89 12.03
N LYS A 416 3.04 -14.90 10.70
CA LYS A 416 3.91 -14.20 9.76
C LYS A 416 3.87 -12.69 9.99
N ALA A 417 2.70 -12.09 10.18
CA ALA A 417 2.54 -10.66 10.42
C ALA A 417 3.27 -10.20 11.70
N ILE A 418 3.11 -10.93 12.82
CA ILE A 418 3.82 -10.64 14.07
C ILE A 418 5.34 -10.73 13.88
N ALA A 419 5.82 -11.74 13.15
CA ALA A 419 7.25 -11.87 12.87
C ALA A 419 7.81 -10.70 12.04
N LEU A 420 7.03 -10.18 11.09
CA LEU A 420 7.41 -9.00 10.30
C LEU A 420 7.42 -7.73 11.14
N VAL A 421 6.43 -7.53 12.01
CA VAL A 421 6.43 -6.39 12.96
C VAL A 421 7.66 -6.43 13.85
N ARG A 422 7.97 -7.59 14.43
CA ARG A 422 9.16 -7.78 15.28
C ARG A 422 10.48 -7.58 14.53
N LEU A 423 10.52 -7.85 13.23
CA LEU A 423 11.69 -7.57 12.41
C LEU A 423 11.91 -6.06 12.29
N VAL A 424 10.84 -5.31 12.03
CA VAL A 424 10.89 -3.85 11.95
C VAL A 424 11.28 -3.27 13.31
N ASP A 425 10.69 -3.74 14.41
CA ASP A 425 11.04 -3.35 15.78
C ASP A 425 12.55 -3.53 16.03
N LEU A 426 13.07 -4.72 15.74
CA LEU A 426 14.49 -5.05 15.92
C LEU A 426 15.42 -4.15 15.09
N GLN A 427 15.04 -3.83 13.85
CA GLN A 427 15.82 -2.94 13.00
C GLN A 427 15.82 -1.51 13.52
N GLN A 428 14.67 -1.02 13.99
CA GLN A 428 14.56 0.32 14.58
C GLN A 428 15.38 0.43 15.87
N GLU A 429 15.30 -0.56 16.76
CA GLU A 429 16.10 -0.61 17.99
C GLU A 429 17.60 -0.61 17.69
N TYR A 430 18.07 -1.47 16.78
CA TYR A 430 19.48 -1.55 16.42
C TYR A 430 20.04 -0.24 15.82
N VAL A 431 19.24 0.45 14.98
CA VAL A 431 19.65 1.74 14.40
C VAL A 431 19.71 2.84 15.46
N LEU A 432 18.85 2.80 16.48
CA LEU A 432 18.86 3.77 17.58
C LEU A 432 20.05 3.57 18.53
N ASP A 433 20.50 2.34 18.73
CA ASP A 433 21.69 2.03 19.55
C ASP A 433 22.99 2.58 18.92
N ASP A 434 23.10 2.65 17.60
CA ASP A 434 24.27 3.22 16.88
C ASP A 434 24.30 4.76 16.89
N ALA A 435 23.18 5.42 17.27
CA ALA A 435 23.08 6.88 17.37
C ALA A 435 23.36 7.42 18.80
N GLY A 436 23.68 6.53 19.74
CA GLY A 436 23.93 6.82 21.16
C GLY A 436 25.38 7.09 21.54
#